data_AF-A0AAD8YW25-F1
#
_entry.id   AF-A0AAD8YW25-F1
#
_cell.length_a   1.000
_cell.length_b   1.000
_cell.length_c   1.000
_cell.angle_alpha   90.00
_cell.angle_beta   90.00
_cell.angle_gamma   90.00
#
_symmetry.space_group_name_H-M   'P 1'
#
loop_
_entity.id
_entity.type
_entity.pdbx_description
1 polymer ?
#
loop_
_entity_poly.entity_id
_entity_poly.type
_entity_poly.pdbx_seq_one_letter_code
_entity_poly.pdbx_strand_id
1 'polypeptide(L)'
;MAPRCVLLCCFWLLCAVPCVSACLQCDRPILHMHEDFIATVEGITIQDQMDLKQIVQHAYLTYQETSEHLRGLVDPTTLYRAQTEYQSEFMRHWQEPRMESIQWHMIKIVEKGRRILQRHLEVFVAEGLLFQSVMNCSSCQYSLHTCLSGTPPQDCGEFLLNAEEGEQVVFDCFLPWHSLVVGQTEYQYSWSQGARNFSAEDDYEVLVVTEDSKIVLNQLSVREQGVYRCLLLDKKRTALSRMYFIL
;
A
#
# COMPACT_ATOMS: atom_id res chain seq x y z
N MET A 1 -64.37 0.08 18.80
CA MET A 1 -63.44 1.13 19.28
C MET A 1 -62.03 0.62 19.04
N ALA A 2 -61.18 1.41 18.38
CA ALA A 2 -59.81 1.03 18.04
C ALA A 2 -58.96 0.74 19.29
N PRO A 3 -57.83 0.04 19.11
CA PRO A 3 -56.59 0.77 19.32
C PRO A 3 -55.63 0.66 18.13
N ARG A 4 -55.16 1.83 17.74
CA ARG A 4 -53.94 2.09 16.98
C ARG A 4 -52.74 1.84 17.88
N CYS A 5 -51.63 1.32 17.34
CA CYS A 5 -50.23 1.66 17.67
C CYS A 5 -49.27 0.46 17.43
N VAL A 6 -49.20 -0.08 16.22
CA VAL A 6 -48.06 -0.94 15.84
C VAL A 6 -47.74 -0.72 14.37
N LEU A 7 -47.25 0.47 14.01
CA LEU A 7 -46.72 0.72 12.66
C LEU A 7 -45.97 2.05 12.59
N LEU A 8 -44.97 2.26 13.45
CA LEU A 8 -44.12 3.45 13.33
C LEU A 8 -42.73 3.33 13.98
N CYS A 9 -42.04 2.21 13.81
CA CYS A 9 -40.65 2.06 14.31
C CYS A 9 -39.66 1.37 13.36
N CYS A 10 -40.01 1.10 12.09
CA CYS A 10 -39.09 0.38 11.18
C CYS A 10 -38.41 1.25 10.11
N PHE A 11 -38.47 2.58 10.17
CA PHE A 11 -37.95 3.46 9.11
C PHE A 11 -36.64 4.22 9.44
N TRP A 12 -35.92 3.86 10.50
CA TRP A 12 -34.70 4.57 10.93
C TRP A 12 -33.42 3.73 10.85
N LEU A 13 -33.36 2.70 10.00
CA LEU A 13 -32.18 1.84 9.83
C LEU A 13 -31.55 1.87 8.43
N LEU A 14 -31.99 2.74 7.52
CA LEU A 14 -31.55 2.71 6.11
C LEU A 14 -30.89 4.00 5.60
N CYS A 15 -30.29 4.79 6.49
CA CYS A 15 -29.37 5.86 6.08
C CYS A 15 -27.97 5.65 6.67
N ALA A 16 -27.43 4.44 6.56
CA ALA A 16 -25.99 4.30 6.43
C ALA A 16 -25.65 4.70 5.00
N VAL A 17 -25.57 6.01 4.72
CA VAL A 17 -24.83 6.46 3.55
C VAL A 17 -23.40 6.06 3.86
N PRO A 18 -22.78 5.10 3.14
CA PRO A 18 -21.35 4.97 3.25
C PRO A 18 -20.80 6.32 2.82
N CYS A 19 -20.24 7.08 3.76
CA CYS A 19 -19.40 8.22 3.42
C CYS A 19 -18.23 7.61 2.68
N VAL A 20 -18.36 7.55 1.35
CA VAL A 20 -17.30 7.08 0.49
C VAL A 20 -16.23 8.14 0.56
N SER A 21 -15.08 7.74 1.09
CA SER A 21 -13.94 8.60 1.33
C SER A 21 -12.98 8.57 0.14
N ALA A 22 -12.16 9.59 -0.02
CA ALA A 22 -10.97 9.54 -0.90
C ALA A 22 -9.71 9.19 -0.09
N CYS A 23 -8.61 8.83 -0.75
CA CYS A 23 -7.37 8.49 -0.05
C CYS A 23 -6.87 9.65 0.85
N LEU A 24 -6.93 10.89 0.34
CA LEU A 24 -6.55 12.08 1.13
C LEU A 24 -7.52 12.41 2.27
N GLN A 25 -8.76 11.90 2.23
CA GLN A 25 -9.75 12.11 3.29
C GLN A 25 -9.70 11.02 4.36
N CYS A 26 -9.11 9.87 4.05
CA CYS A 26 -8.85 8.83 5.03
C CYS A 26 -7.86 9.27 6.10
N ASP A 27 -7.18 10.38 5.87
CA ASP A 27 -6.20 10.94 6.77
C ASP A 27 -6.75 12.12 7.56
N ARG A 28 -6.78 11.94 8.88
CA ARG A 28 -7.24 12.98 9.81
C ARG A 28 -6.41 14.28 9.72
N PRO A 29 -5.07 14.24 9.60
CA PRO A 29 -4.27 15.44 9.40
C PRO A 29 -4.73 16.37 8.28
N ILE A 30 -5.11 15.86 7.10
CA ILE A 30 -5.60 16.70 5.99
C ILE A 30 -6.96 17.32 6.31
N LEU A 31 -7.86 16.53 6.88
CA LEU A 31 -9.18 17.02 7.30
C LEU A 31 -9.04 18.15 8.33
N HIS A 32 -8.26 17.90 9.39
CA HIS A 32 -8.01 18.88 10.43
C HIS A 32 -7.30 20.13 9.91
N MET A 33 -6.33 20.00 9.00
CA MET A 33 -5.69 21.15 8.38
C MET A 33 -6.69 22.08 7.70
N HIS A 34 -7.65 21.55 6.93
CA HIS A 34 -8.67 22.38 6.28
C HIS A 34 -9.67 22.97 7.30
N GLU A 35 -10.12 22.17 8.27
CA GLU A 35 -11.06 22.61 9.31
C GLU A 35 -10.45 23.73 10.16
N ASP A 36 -9.21 23.53 10.62
CA ASP A 36 -8.46 24.50 11.42
C ASP A 36 -8.20 25.77 10.62
N PHE A 37 -7.82 25.66 9.34
CA PHE A 37 -7.64 26.84 8.49
C PHE A 37 -8.94 27.66 8.38
N ILE A 38 -10.07 27.01 8.08
CA ILE A 38 -11.36 27.69 7.92
C ILE A 38 -11.81 28.32 9.25
N ALA A 39 -11.52 27.69 10.39
CA ALA A 39 -11.87 28.20 11.71
C ALA A 39 -10.99 29.37 12.17
N THR A 40 -9.72 29.39 11.76
CA THR A 40 -8.71 30.33 12.27
C THR A 40 -8.44 31.52 11.35
N VAL A 41 -8.80 31.43 10.07
CA VAL A 41 -8.49 32.50 9.11
C VAL A 41 -9.20 33.81 9.48
N GLU A 42 -8.40 34.87 9.68
CA GLU A 42 -8.90 36.19 10.07
C GLU A 42 -9.38 37.02 8.87
N GLY A 43 -10.30 37.95 9.12
CA GLY A 43 -10.72 38.95 8.14
C GLY A 43 -11.69 38.44 7.08
N ILE A 44 -12.39 37.33 7.36
CA ILE A 44 -13.37 36.73 6.45
C ILE A 44 -14.78 36.80 7.05
N THR A 45 -15.79 36.81 6.19
CA THR A 45 -17.20 36.81 6.59
C THR A 45 -17.71 35.40 6.88
N ILE A 46 -18.89 35.30 7.51
CA ILE A 46 -19.59 34.01 7.67
C ILE A 46 -19.90 33.38 6.30
N GLN A 47 -20.22 34.21 5.30
CA GLN A 47 -20.47 33.74 3.94
C GLN A 47 -19.19 33.13 3.34
N ASP A 48 -18.04 33.79 3.51
CA ASP A 48 -16.76 33.23 3.04
C ASP A 48 -16.47 31.89 3.72
N GLN A 49 -16.72 31.74 5.03
CA GLN A 49 -16.56 30.44 5.71
C GLN A 49 -17.45 29.35 5.10
N MET A 50 -18.70 29.67 4.76
CA MET A 50 -19.62 28.73 4.11
C MET A 50 -19.12 28.35 2.71
N ASP A 51 -18.69 29.33 1.92
CA ASP A 51 -18.15 29.12 0.57
C ASP A 51 -16.89 28.24 0.62
N LEU A 52 -15.96 28.52 1.53
CA LEU A 52 -14.73 27.74 1.71
C LEU A 52 -15.04 26.28 2.08
N LYS A 53 -16.00 26.05 2.99
CA LYS A 53 -16.45 24.68 3.32
C LYS A 53 -17.01 23.97 2.10
N GLN A 54 -17.82 24.64 1.29
CA GLN A 54 -18.37 24.07 0.07
C GLN A 54 -17.27 23.73 -0.95
N ILE A 55 -16.27 24.60 -1.10
CA ILE A 55 -15.12 24.37 -1.99
C ILE A 55 -14.32 23.14 -1.55
N VAL A 56 -14.01 23.02 -0.25
CA VAL A 56 -13.29 21.87 0.31
C VAL A 56 -14.10 20.58 0.17
N GLN A 57 -15.40 20.62 0.45
CA GLN A 57 -16.29 19.47 0.25
C GLN A 57 -16.35 19.03 -1.21
N HIS A 58 -16.37 19.99 -2.14
CA HIS A 58 -16.32 19.66 -3.57
C HIS A 58 -14.97 19.07 -3.97
N ALA A 59 -13.86 19.59 -3.46
CA ALA A 59 -12.53 19.04 -3.71
C ALA A 59 -12.40 17.59 -3.21
N TYR A 60 -13.06 17.27 -2.11
CA TYR A 60 -13.13 15.90 -1.62
C TYR A 60 -13.76 14.93 -2.63
N LEU A 61 -14.84 15.34 -3.32
CA LEU A 61 -15.41 14.53 -4.39
C LEU A 61 -14.41 14.30 -5.52
N THR A 62 -13.66 15.34 -5.93
CA THR A 62 -12.68 15.20 -7.02
C THR A 62 -11.47 14.34 -6.62
N TYR A 63 -11.07 14.36 -5.35
CA TYR A 63 -10.03 13.47 -4.83
C TYR A 63 -10.50 12.01 -4.88
N GLN A 64 -11.78 11.77 -4.58
CA GLN A 64 -12.37 10.44 -4.62
C GLN A 64 -12.40 9.92 -6.06
N GLU A 65 -12.96 10.70 -6.99
CA GLU A 65 -13.00 10.36 -8.42
C GLU A 65 -11.60 10.07 -8.98
N THR A 66 -10.61 10.90 -8.61
CA THR A 66 -9.21 10.70 -9.00
C THR A 66 -8.65 9.39 -8.45
N SER A 67 -8.96 9.08 -7.19
CA SER A 67 -8.52 7.84 -6.53
C SER A 67 -9.14 6.62 -7.22
N GLU A 68 -10.44 6.63 -7.45
CA GLU A 68 -11.19 5.54 -8.08
C GLU A 68 -10.74 5.29 -9.53
N HIS A 69 -10.49 6.36 -10.29
CA HIS A 69 -9.94 6.26 -11.64
C HIS A 69 -8.56 5.59 -11.65
N LEU A 70 -7.78 5.76 -10.58
CA LEU A 70 -6.45 5.17 -10.39
C LEU A 70 -6.50 3.96 -9.44
N ARG A 71 -7.47 3.05 -9.67
CA ARG A 71 -7.70 1.76 -8.99
C ARG A 71 -8.27 1.82 -7.56
N GLY A 72 -8.38 3.00 -6.95
CA GLY A 72 -8.95 3.17 -5.61
C GLY A 72 -8.12 2.56 -4.47
N LEU A 73 -6.85 2.26 -4.74
CA LEU A 73 -5.90 1.65 -3.82
C LEU A 73 -4.65 2.52 -3.70
N VAL A 74 -4.05 2.55 -2.51
CA VAL A 74 -2.77 3.23 -2.28
C VAL A 74 -2.02 2.56 -1.14
N ASP A 75 -0.70 2.40 -1.24
CA ASP A 75 0.11 1.94 -0.12
C ASP A 75 0.35 3.07 0.91
N PRO A 76 0.64 2.74 2.19
CA PRO A 76 0.89 3.74 3.24
C PRO A 76 2.00 4.75 2.92
N THR A 77 3.05 4.32 2.22
CA THR A 77 4.21 5.18 1.90
C THR A 77 3.86 6.20 0.84
N THR A 78 3.20 5.76 -0.24
CA THR A 78 2.70 6.64 -1.31
C THR A 78 1.70 7.64 -0.74
N LEU A 79 0.77 7.16 0.09
CA LEU A 79 -0.21 8.02 0.75
C LEU A 79 0.47 9.07 1.65
N TYR A 80 1.42 8.66 2.48
CA TYR A 80 2.20 9.56 3.33
C TYR A 80 2.95 10.63 2.55
N ARG A 81 3.57 10.26 1.42
CA ARG A 81 4.28 11.20 0.53
C ARG A 81 3.34 12.23 -0.07
N ALA A 82 2.20 11.79 -0.60
CA ALA A 82 1.19 12.67 -1.18
C ALA A 82 0.63 13.66 -0.13
N GLN A 83 0.35 13.18 1.08
CA GLN A 83 -0.11 14.02 2.20
C GLN A 83 0.92 15.06 2.59
N THR A 84 2.16 14.64 2.83
CA THR A 84 3.23 15.52 3.30
C THR A 84 3.53 16.61 2.26
N GLU A 85 3.57 16.25 0.98
CA GLU A 85 3.72 17.23 -0.10
C GLU A 85 2.55 18.21 -0.12
N TYR A 86 1.31 17.72 -0.03
CA TYR A 86 0.14 18.60 -0.03
C TYR A 86 0.11 19.55 1.17
N GLN A 87 0.38 19.06 2.39
CA GLN A 87 0.45 19.88 3.59
C GLN A 87 1.51 20.98 3.46
N SER A 88 2.71 20.62 2.99
CA SER A 88 3.78 21.58 2.77
C SER A 88 3.37 22.67 1.76
N GLU A 89 2.71 22.26 0.68
CA GLU A 89 2.21 23.17 -0.35
C GLU A 89 1.09 24.08 0.16
N PHE A 90 0.19 23.55 0.97
CA PHE A 90 -0.90 24.30 1.60
C PHE A 90 -0.35 25.38 2.53
N MET A 91 0.57 25.01 3.43
CA MET A 91 1.18 25.94 4.37
C MET A 91 1.97 27.03 3.66
N ARG A 92 2.71 26.69 2.60
CA ARG A 92 3.44 27.67 1.79
C ARG A 92 2.50 28.63 1.07
N HIS A 93 1.42 28.12 0.48
CA HIS A 93 0.48 28.94 -0.31
C HIS A 93 -0.15 30.07 0.51
N TRP A 94 -0.43 29.82 1.79
CA TRP A 94 -1.05 30.81 2.68
C TRP A 94 -0.08 31.76 3.37
N GLN A 95 1.24 31.59 3.16
CA GLN A 95 2.25 32.57 3.54
C GLN A 95 2.41 33.69 2.49
N GLU A 96 1.90 33.50 1.28
CA GLU A 96 2.02 34.46 0.18
C GLU A 96 1.00 35.63 0.32
N PRO A 97 1.36 36.85 -0.12
CA PRO A 97 0.45 38.00 -0.08
C PRO A 97 -0.85 37.75 -0.87
N ARG A 98 -2.00 38.05 -0.25
CA ARG A 98 -3.32 37.89 -0.87
C ARG A 98 -3.61 39.04 -1.84
N MET A 99 -3.57 38.76 -3.15
CA MET A 99 -4.04 39.68 -4.19
C MET A 99 -5.41 39.28 -4.76
N GLU A 100 -5.79 38.01 -4.64
CA GLU A 100 -7.05 37.45 -5.14
C GLU A 100 -8.04 37.21 -3.97
N SER A 101 -9.30 36.88 -4.29
CA SER A 101 -10.28 36.51 -3.27
C SER A 101 -9.89 35.20 -2.57
N ILE A 102 -10.30 35.06 -1.30
CA ILE A 102 -9.94 33.88 -0.51
C ILE A 102 -10.52 32.58 -1.09
N GLN A 103 -11.71 32.67 -1.72
CA GLN A 103 -12.32 31.55 -2.44
C GLN A 103 -11.41 31.07 -3.57
N TRP A 104 -10.81 31.99 -4.33
CA TRP A 104 -9.93 31.64 -5.44
C TRP A 104 -8.68 30.94 -4.93
N HIS A 105 -8.03 31.50 -3.91
CA HIS A 105 -6.88 30.86 -3.26
C HIS A 105 -7.22 29.45 -2.76
N MET A 106 -8.39 29.26 -2.13
CA MET A 106 -8.84 27.95 -1.70
C MET A 106 -9.03 26.98 -2.87
N ILE A 107 -9.73 27.39 -3.93
CA ILE A 107 -9.91 26.58 -5.15
C ILE A 107 -8.56 26.15 -5.72
N LYS A 108 -7.61 27.09 -5.81
CA LYS A 108 -6.27 26.85 -6.35
C LYS A 108 -5.50 25.81 -5.54
N ILE A 109 -5.52 25.92 -4.22
CA ILE A 109 -4.73 25.03 -3.37
C ILE A 109 -5.34 23.63 -3.30
N VAL A 110 -6.67 23.50 -3.22
CA VAL A 110 -7.31 22.18 -3.22
C VAL A 110 -7.19 21.50 -4.59
N GLU A 111 -7.28 22.24 -5.70
CA GLU A 111 -6.99 21.68 -7.03
C GLU A 111 -5.52 21.23 -7.16
N LYS A 112 -4.59 21.94 -6.51
CA LYS A 112 -3.20 21.49 -6.41
C LYS A 112 -3.08 20.19 -5.61
N GLY A 113 -3.83 20.04 -4.51
CA GLY A 113 -3.95 18.80 -3.75
C GLY A 113 -4.40 17.62 -4.62
N ARG A 114 -5.41 17.82 -5.48
CA ARG A 114 -5.87 16.81 -6.44
C ARG A 114 -4.75 16.37 -7.37
N ARG A 115 -3.98 17.31 -7.93
CA ARG A 115 -2.87 17.02 -8.86
C ARG A 115 -1.70 16.31 -8.19
N ILE A 116 -1.40 16.66 -6.94
CA ILE A 116 -0.39 15.96 -6.13
C ILE A 116 -0.83 14.50 -5.92
N LEU A 117 -2.06 14.28 -5.46
CA LEU A 117 -2.63 12.95 -5.30
C LEU A 117 -2.56 12.15 -6.61
N GLN A 118 -3.05 12.74 -7.70
CA GLN A 118 -3.04 12.11 -9.03
C GLN A 118 -1.64 11.65 -9.42
N ARG A 119 -0.62 12.51 -9.30
CA ARG A 119 0.76 12.20 -9.66
C ARG A 119 1.32 11.03 -8.86
N HIS A 120 1.12 11.01 -7.54
CA HIS A 120 1.60 9.92 -6.67
C HIS A 120 0.89 8.61 -6.99
N LEU A 121 -0.42 8.64 -7.25
CA LEU A 121 -1.19 7.46 -7.64
C LEU A 121 -0.81 6.94 -9.04
N GLU A 122 -0.51 7.82 -10.00
CA GLU A 122 -0.04 7.42 -11.34
C GLU A 122 1.29 6.65 -11.25
N VAL A 123 2.24 7.15 -10.47
CA VAL A 123 3.52 6.46 -10.22
C VAL A 123 3.27 5.11 -9.54
N PHE A 124 2.45 5.08 -8.49
CA PHE A 124 2.08 3.85 -7.78
C PHE A 124 1.44 2.79 -8.69
N VAL A 125 0.51 3.21 -9.55
CA VAL A 125 -0.14 2.31 -10.51
C VAL A 125 0.85 1.80 -11.57
N ALA A 126 1.81 2.62 -11.99
CA ALA A 126 2.80 2.28 -13.01
C ALA A 126 3.91 1.36 -12.49
N GLU A 127 4.40 1.57 -11.27
CA GLU A 127 5.45 0.75 -10.64
C GLU A 127 4.95 -0.64 -10.22
N GLY A 128 3.63 -0.81 -10.14
CA GLY A 128 2.99 -2.07 -9.83
C GLY A 128 2.89 -2.35 -8.33
N LEU A 129 1.80 -3.03 -7.95
CA LEU A 129 1.47 -3.37 -6.58
C LEU A 129 2.26 -4.61 -6.13
N LEU A 130 3.53 -4.49 -5.75
CA LEU A 130 4.25 -5.66 -5.24
C LEU A 130 4.00 -5.82 -3.73
N PHE A 131 3.13 -6.78 -3.37
CA PHE A 131 2.83 -7.23 -2.00
C PHE A 131 2.95 -6.15 -0.93
N GLN A 132 1.93 -5.30 -0.85
CA GLN A 132 1.84 -4.24 0.15
C GLN A 132 0.50 -4.30 0.87
N SER A 133 0.51 -3.95 2.15
CA SER A 133 -0.70 -3.42 2.77
C SER A 133 -1.12 -2.20 1.96
N VAL A 134 -2.32 -2.19 1.44
CA VAL A 134 -2.89 -1.05 0.72
C VAL A 134 -4.15 -0.60 1.43
N MET A 135 -4.37 0.70 1.43
CA MET A 135 -5.63 1.30 1.85
C MET A 135 -6.59 1.30 0.66
N ASN A 136 -7.79 0.80 0.87
CA ASN A 136 -8.92 1.09 -0.01
C ASN A 136 -9.40 2.51 0.27
N CYS A 137 -9.30 3.39 -0.73
CA CYS A 137 -9.58 4.80 -0.53
C CYS A 137 -11.06 5.06 -0.23
N SER A 138 -11.96 4.30 -0.86
CA SER A 138 -13.42 4.39 -0.67
C SER A 138 -13.87 3.99 0.73
N SER A 139 -13.16 3.08 1.42
CA SER A 139 -13.52 2.61 2.76
C SER A 139 -12.57 3.04 3.88
N CYS A 140 -11.41 3.62 3.55
CA CYS A 140 -10.27 3.86 4.45
C CYS A 140 -9.77 2.63 5.20
N GLN A 141 -10.07 1.43 4.71
CA GLN A 141 -9.63 0.19 5.35
C GLN A 141 -8.36 -0.31 4.69
N TYR A 142 -7.40 -0.70 5.53
CA TYR A 142 -6.21 -1.41 5.09
C TYR A 142 -6.54 -2.87 4.80
N SER A 143 -6.05 -3.37 3.68
CA SER A 143 -6.10 -4.78 3.31
C SER A 143 -4.78 -5.21 2.70
N LEU A 144 -4.47 -6.51 2.77
CA LEU A 144 -3.35 -7.09 2.06
C LEU A 144 -3.75 -7.26 0.59
N HIS A 145 -3.13 -6.51 -0.31
CA HIS A 145 -3.33 -6.71 -1.73
C HIS A 145 -2.22 -7.59 -2.28
N THR A 146 -2.53 -8.87 -2.44
CA THR A 146 -1.68 -9.82 -3.14
C THR A 146 -1.81 -9.57 -4.63
N CYS A 147 -0.78 -9.04 -5.28
CA CYS A 147 -0.71 -9.11 -6.72
C CYS A 147 -0.57 -10.57 -7.14
N LEU A 148 -1.67 -11.15 -7.62
CA LEU A 148 -1.65 -12.41 -8.33
C LEU A 148 -1.03 -12.16 -9.71
N SER A 149 0.30 -12.23 -9.81
CA SER A 149 0.87 -12.83 -11.02
C SER A 149 0.36 -14.28 -11.03
N GLY A 150 -0.22 -14.71 -12.14
CA GLY A 150 -1.38 -15.62 -12.23
C GLY A 150 -1.34 -17.01 -11.58
N THR A 151 -0.29 -17.39 -10.85
CA THR A 151 -0.24 -18.59 -10.01
C THR A 151 0.83 -18.44 -8.93
N PRO A 152 0.49 -18.47 -7.62
CA PRO A 152 1.47 -18.64 -6.56
C PRO A 152 2.11 -20.04 -6.62
N PRO A 153 3.40 -20.17 -6.27
CA PRO A 153 4.34 -19.11 -5.91
C PRO A 153 4.79 -18.29 -7.13
N GLN A 154 5.04 -16.98 -6.96
CA GLN A 154 5.75 -16.22 -7.99
C GLN A 154 7.20 -16.68 -8.02
N ASP A 155 7.66 -17.18 -9.16
CA ASP A 155 9.09 -17.44 -9.40
C ASP A 155 9.80 -16.10 -9.56
N CYS A 156 10.49 -15.68 -8.49
CA CYS A 156 11.13 -14.38 -8.36
C CYS A 156 12.56 -14.33 -8.91
N GLY A 157 13.07 -15.46 -9.41
CA GLY A 157 14.35 -15.52 -10.12
C GLY A 157 15.15 -16.78 -9.82
N GLU A 158 16.16 -17.00 -10.67
CA GLU A 158 17.16 -18.05 -10.57
C GLU A 158 18.54 -17.40 -10.48
N PHE A 159 19.36 -17.85 -9.53
CA PHE A 159 20.67 -17.26 -9.23
C PHE A 159 21.74 -18.34 -9.38
N LEU A 160 22.65 -18.16 -10.34
CA LEU A 160 23.82 -19.03 -10.49
C LEU A 160 24.92 -18.58 -9.52
N LEU A 161 25.41 -19.52 -8.72
CA LEU A 161 26.45 -19.31 -7.73
C LEU A 161 27.61 -20.24 -8.05
N ASN A 162 28.82 -19.71 -8.07
CA ASN A 162 30.04 -20.49 -8.24
C ASN A 162 30.82 -20.41 -6.92
N ALA A 163 31.20 -21.55 -6.38
CA ALA A 163 32.07 -21.63 -5.19
C ALA A 163 32.96 -22.88 -5.28
N GLU A 164 34.12 -22.79 -4.66
CA GLU A 164 35.08 -23.90 -4.55
C GLU A 164 34.81 -24.74 -3.30
N GLU A 165 35.34 -25.97 -3.30
CA GLU A 165 35.24 -26.86 -2.13
C GLU A 165 35.94 -26.23 -0.91
N GLY A 166 35.26 -26.21 0.23
CA GLY A 166 35.71 -25.59 1.46
C GLY A 166 35.34 -24.10 1.60
N GLU A 167 34.80 -23.47 0.56
CA GLU A 167 34.33 -22.08 0.61
C GLU A 167 32.96 -21.96 1.30
N GLN A 168 32.50 -20.71 1.39
CA GLN A 168 31.22 -20.33 1.96
C GLN A 168 30.33 -19.71 0.88
N VAL A 169 29.05 -20.06 0.90
CA VAL A 169 28.03 -19.42 0.05
C VAL A 169 26.89 -18.88 0.90
N VAL A 170 26.38 -17.72 0.49
CA VAL A 170 25.23 -17.07 1.12
C VAL A 170 24.06 -17.10 0.14
N PHE A 171 22.93 -17.64 0.58
CA PHE A 171 21.68 -17.56 -0.15
C PHE A 171 20.83 -16.44 0.41
N ASP A 172 20.73 -15.33 -0.32
CA ASP A 172 19.91 -14.18 0.05
C ASP A 172 18.56 -14.24 -0.68
N CYS A 173 17.53 -14.62 0.06
CA CYS A 173 16.17 -14.71 -0.43
C CYS A 173 15.37 -13.42 -0.16
N PHE A 174 16.03 -12.34 0.29
CA PHE A 174 15.35 -11.09 0.55
C PHE A 174 14.94 -10.38 -0.75
N LEU A 175 13.66 -10.03 -0.84
CA LEU A 175 13.18 -9.01 -1.77
C LEU A 175 12.71 -7.81 -0.96
N PRO A 176 12.88 -6.55 -1.45
CA PRO A 176 12.51 -5.35 -0.68
C PRO A 176 11.09 -5.38 -0.10
N TRP A 177 10.13 -5.97 -0.83
CA TRP A 177 8.75 -6.09 -0.41
C TRP A 177 8.50 -7.14 0.69
N HIS A 178 9.43 -8.07 0.95
CA HIS A 178 9.30 -9.04 2.04
C HIS A 178 9.12 -8.35 3.39
N SER A 179 9.78 -7.19 3.58
CA SER A 179 9.63 -6.35 4.78
C SER A 179 8.24 -5.72 4.94
N LEU A 180 7.43 -5.71 3.88
CA LEU A 180 6.11 -5.08 3.82
C LEU A 180 4.99 -6.11 4.03
N VAL A 181 5.32 -7.41 4.07
CA VAL A 181 4.36 -8.46 4.35
C VAL A 181 3.92 -8.37 5.81
N VAL A 182 2.63 -8.14 6.02
CA VAL A 182 2.05 -8.03 7.37
C VAL A 182 1.72 -9.41 7.91
N GLY A 183 2.34 -9.77 9.03
CA GLY A 183 2.09 -11.02 9.73
C GLY A 183 3.39 -11.75 10.06
N GLN A 184 3.26 -12.93 10.66
CA GLN A 184 4.39 -13.85 10.81
C GLN A 184 4.69 -14.47 9.46
N THR A 185 5.92 -14.29 9.00
CA THR A 185 6.46 -14.90 7.78
C THR A 185 7.71 -15.69 8.12
N GLU A 186 7.92 -16.80 7.41
CA GLU A 186 9.11 -17.64 7.57
C GLU A 186 9.69 -17.95 6.19
N TYR A 187 11.00 -17.97 6.10
CA TYR A 187 11.75 -18.46 4.95
C TYR A 187 11.99 -19.96 5.11
N GLN A 188 11.64 -20.73 4.10
CA GLN A 188 11.94 -22.15 4.01
C GLN A 188 12.95 -22.38 2.89
N TYR A 189 14.13 -22.86 3.25
CA TYR A 189 15.15 -23.29 2.31
C TYR A 189 15.12 -24.81 2.17
N SER A 190 15.17 -25.26 0.93
CA SER A 190 15.12 -26.67 0.56
C SER A 190 16.11 -26.96 -0.57
N TRP A 191 16.60 -28.18 -0.68
CA TRP A 191 17.66 -28.56 -1.61
C TRP A 191 17.32 -29.83 -2.38
N SER A 192 17.74 -29.88 -3.64
CA SER A 192 17.63 -31.05 -4.50
C SER A 192 18.92 -31.27 -5.27
N GLN A 193 19.32 -32.55 -5.39
CA GLN A 193 20.56 -32.93 -6.03
C GLN A 193 20.45 -32.87 -7.56
N GLY A 194 21.32 -32.09 -8.21
CA GLY A 194 21.72 -32.31 -9.60
C GLY A 194 20.68 -32.07 -10.71
N ALA A 195 20.09 -30.88 -10.81
CA ALA A 195 19.18 -30.55 -11.92
C ALA A 195 19.68 -29.37 -12.76
N ARG A 196 20.12 -29.63 -14.00
CA ARG A 196 20.23 -28.58 -15.05
C ARG A 196 18.84 -28.15 -15.57
N ASN A 197 17.84 -29.02 -15.38
CA ASN A 197 16.43 -28.79 -15.67
C ASN A 197 15.65 -29.15 -14.40
N PHE A 198 15.39 -28.18 -13.53
CA PHE A 198 14.58 -28.39 -12.32
C PHE A 198 13.15 -27.90 -12.53
N SER A 199 12.22 -28.53 -11.84
CA SER A 199 10.81 -28.17 -11.77
C SER A 199 10.46 -27.65 -10.38
N ALA A 200 9.42 -26.82 -10.33
CA ALA A 200 8.75 -26.45 -9.09
C ALA A 200 8.23 -27.67 -8.31
N GLU A 201 7.92 -28.76 -9.03
CA GLU A 201 7.33 -30.00 -8.51
C GLU A 201 8.37 -31.05 -8.10
N ASP A 202 9.67 -30.78 -8.30
CA ASP A 202 10.72 -31.71 -7.90
C ASP A 202 10.72 -31.92 -6.39
N ASP A 203 11.27 -33.06 -5.96
CA ASP A 203 11.43 -33.36 -4.55
C ASP A 203 12.63 -32.58 -4.00
N TYR A 204 12.36 -31.70 -3.03
CA TYR A 204 13.40 -30.93 -2.33
C TYR A 204 13.36 -31.29 -0.84
N GLU A 205 14.51 -31.64 -0.31
CA GLU A 205 14.72 -31.84 1.12
C GLU A 205 14.75 -30.49 1.84
N VAL A 206 13.97 -30.34 2.92
CA VAL A 206 13.98 -29.11 3.71
C VAL A 206 15.29 -29.03 4.50
N LEU A 207 16.06 -27.97 4.26
CA LEU A 207 17.29 -27.69 4.98
C LEU A 207 17.00 -26.93 6.27
N VAL A 208 16.24 -25.84 6.17
CA VAL A 208 15.97 -24.95 7.30
C VAL A 208 14.70 -24.13 7.08
N VAL A 209 13.99 -23.88 8.18
CA VAL A 209 12.93 -22.88 8.27
C VAL A 209 13.39 -21.82 9.27
N THR A 210 13.41 -20.56 8.86
CA THR A 210 13.95 -19.45 9.66
C THR A 210 13.22 -18.14 9.37
N GLU A 211 13.22 -17.21 10.31
CA GLU A 211 12.76 -15.84 10.08
C GLU A 211 13.79 -15.02 9.27
N ASP A 212 15.04 -15.48 9.22
CA ASP A 212 16.12 -14.82 8.48
C ASP A 212 16.00 -15.05 6.98
N SER A 213 16.09 -13.96 6.21
CA SER A 213 16.06 -14.01 4.75
C SER A 213 17.36 -14.49 4.12
N LYS A 214 18.35 -14.87 4.93
CA LYS A 214 19.69 -15.26 4.50
C LYS A 214 20.13 -16.50 5.25
N ILE A 215 20.67 -17.46 4.51
CA ILE A 215 21.36 -18.60 5.11
C ILE A 215 22.77 -18.72 4.54
N VAL A 216 23.62 -19.35 5.33
CA VAL A 216 25.02 -19.55 5.04
C VAL A 216 25.31 -21.04 5.00
N LEU A 217 25.84 -21.51 3.87
CA LEU A 217 26.51 -22.80 3.80
C LEU A 217 28.00 -22.59 3.98
N ASN A 218 28.58 -23.29 4.96
CA ASN A 218 29.99 -23.17 5.33
C ASN A 218 30.72 -24.46 5.02
N GLN A 219 31.98 -24.35 4.57
CA GLN A 219 32.83 -25.50 4.26
C GLN A 219 32.20 -26.42 3.20
N LEU A 220 31.81 -25.83 2.08
CA LEU A 220 31.08 -26.52 1.02
C LEU A 220 31.78 -27.80 0.56
N SER A 221 31.01 -28.86 0.40
CA SER A 221 31.43 -30.11 -0.24
C SER A 221 30.85 -30.21 -1.65
N VAL A 222 31.55 -30.89 -2.55
CA VAL A 222 31.04 -31.23 -3.90
C VAL A 222 29.69 -31.97 -3.85
N ARG A 223 29.38 -32.66 -2.75
CA ARG A 223 28.09 -33.35 -2.56
C ARG A 223 26.90 -32.41 -2.38
N GLU A 224 27.16 -31.16 -1.98
CA GLU A 224 26.16 -30.11 -1.77
C GLU A 224 25.84 -29.35 -3.06
N GLN A 225 26.47 -29.72 -4.18
CA GLN A 225 26.13 -29.20 -5.51
C GLN A 225 24.68 -29.54 -5.86
N GLY A 226 23.93 -28.57 -6.38
CA GLY A 226 22.53 -28.76 -6.70
C GLY A 226 21.71 -27.47 -6.74
N VAL A 227 20.40 -27.64 -6.68
CA VAL A 227 19.44 -26.53 -6.74
C VAL A 227 18.84 -26.33 -5.36
N TYR A 228 19.00 -25.13 -4.84
CA TYR A 228 18.41 -24.68 -3.60
C TYR A 228 17.17 -23.85 -3.92
N ARG A 229 16.06 -24.15 -3.26
CA ARG A 229 14.80 -23.42 -3.38
C ARG A 229 14.51 -22.73 -2.06
N CYS A 230 14.30 -21.42 -2.14
CA CYS A 230 13.78 -20.62 -1.03
C CYS A 230 12.32 -20.27 -1.27
N LEU A 231 11.49 -20.39 -0.23
CA LEU A 231 10.11 -19.92 -0.20
C LEU A 231 9.92 -18.92 0.94
N LEU A 232 9.27 -17.79 0.67
CA LEU A 232 8.66 -16.98 1.73
C LEU A 232 7.25 -17.49 1.99
N LEU A 233 6.97 -17.92 3.21
CA LEU A 233 5.68 -18.48 3.60
C LEU A 233 4.93 -17.50 4.51
N ASP A 234 3.62 -17.39 4.31
CA ASP A 234 2.74 -16.72 5.28
C ASP A 234 2.38 -17.65 6.47
N LYS A 235 1.65 -17.12 7.45
CA LYS A 235 1.15 -17.89 8.61
C LYS A 235 0.33 -19.14 8.23
N LYS A 236 -0.30 -19.15 7.06
CA LYS A 236 -1.09 -20.29 6.54
C LYS A 236 -0.25 -21.23 5.67
N ARG A 237 1.07 -21.03 5.60
CA ARG A 237 2.02 -21.75 4.74
C ARG A 237 1.75 -21.57 3.25
N THR A 238 1.10 -20.48 2.87
CA THR A 238 0.97 -20.05 1.48
C THR A 238 2.31 -19.47 1.05
N ALA A 239 2.87 -20.00 -0.04
CA ALA A 239 4.09 -19.45 -0.61
C ALA A 239 3.81 -18.12 -1.31
N LEU A 240 4.42 -17.06 -0.78
CA LEU A 240 4.32 -15.68 -1.28
C LEU A 240 5.36 -15.40 -2.36
N SER A 241 6.57 -15.96 -2.21
CA SER A 241 7.65 -15.89 -3.19
C SER A 241 8.41 -17.21 -3.26
N ARG A 242 9.06 -17.43 -4.41
CA ARG A 242 9.94 -18.57 -4.64
C ARG A 242 11.16 -18.13 -5.43
N MET A 243 12.34 -18.53 -4.96
CA MET A 243 13.64 -18.22 -5.60
C MET A 243 14.47 -19.49 -5.68
N TYR A 244 15.29 -19.62 -6.72
CA TYR A 244 16.20 -20.75 -6.89
C TYR A 244 17.65 -20.29 -6.91
N PHE A 245 18.53 -21.02 -6.23
CA PHE A 245 19.97 -20.84 -6.27
C PHE A 245 20.59 -22.11 -6.83
N ILE A 246 21.36 -21.97 -7.91
CA ILE A 246 22.02 -23.08 -8.60
C ILE A 246 23.49 -23.00 -8.21
N LEU A 247 23.95 -23.97 -7.42
CA LEU A 247 25.32 -24.12 -6.97
C LEU A 247 26.00 -25.28 -7.71
#